data_AF-A0A9D6SYM9-F1
#
_entry.id   AF-A0A9D6SYM9-F1
#
_cell.length_a   1.000
_cell.length_b   1.000
_cell.length_c   1.000
_cell.angle_alpha   90.00
_cell.angle_beta   90.00
_cell.angle_gamma   90.00
#
_symmetry.space_group_name_H-M   'P 1'
#
loop_
_entity.id
_entity.type
_entity.pdbx_description
1 polymer ?
#
loop_
_entity_poly.entity_id
_entity_poly.type
_entity_poly.pdbx_seq_one_letter_code
_entity_poly.pdbx_strand_id
1 'polypeptide(L)' 'MLLPVALRSKAQWKALRTTNVIERLHEEFRRRVKTQDSLPSEDAAVVLLFSLVVSGQIKLRRIDGW' A
#
# COMPACT_ATOMS: atom_id res chain seq x y z
N MET A 1 -3.71 5.12 -28.57
CA MET A 1 -3.74 3.85 -27.80
C MET A 1 -4.15 4.18 -26.36
N LEU A 2 -5.45 4.31 -26.12
CA LEU A 2 -6.11 4.62 -24.84
C LEU A 2 -7.40 3.78 -24.87
N LEU A 3 -7.81 2.90 -23.94
CA LEU A 3 -7.45 2.59 -22.56
C LEU A 3 -8.08 1.21 -22.18
N PRO A 4 -7.41 0.30 -21.44
CA PRO A 4 -8.10 -0.76 -20.68
C PRO A 4 -8.78 -0.20 -19.41
N VAL A 5 -8.43 1.04 -19.04
CA VAL A 5 -8.91 1.72 -17.83
C VAL A 5 -10.40 2.10 -17.93
N ALA A 6 -10.91 2.41 -19.12
CA ALA A 6 -12.29 2.86 -19.35
C ALA A 6 -13.36 1.78 -19.08
N LEU A 7 -13.01 0.50 -19.19
CA LEU A 7 -13.95 -0.63 -19.08
C LEU A 7 -14.21 -1.12 -17.64
N ARG A 8 -13.69 -0.42 -16.62
CA ARG A 8 -13.77 -0.87 -15.22
C ARG A 8 -15.13 -0.61 -14.58
N SER A 9 -15.51 -1.46 -13.63
CA SER A 9 -16.76 -1.28 -12.87
C SER A 9 -16.69 -0.01 -12.00
N LYS A 10 -17.83 0.60 -11.68
CA LYS A 10 -17.88 1.79 -10.79
C LYS A 10 -17.16 1.55 -9.44
N ALA A 11 -17.20 0.31 -8.93
CA ALA A 11 -16.51 -0.08 -7.71
C ALA A 11 -14.98 -0.11 -7.87
N GLN A 12 -14.47 -0.65 -8.99
CA GLN A 12 -13.04 -0.60 -9.33
C GLN A 12 -12.56 0.83 -9.52
N TRP A 13 -13.35 1.66 -10.19
CA TRP A 13 -13.04 3.08 -10.36
C TRP A 13 -12.98 3.83 -9.04
N LYS A 14 -13.86 3.50 -8.09
CA LYS A 14 -13.78 4.04 -6.73
C LYS A 14 -12.53 3.52 -6.01
N ALA A 15 -12.16 2.24 -6.18
CA ALA A 15 -10.94 1.67 -5.60
C ALA A 15 -9.68 2.41 -6.03
N LEU A 16 -9.55 2.63 -7.34
CA LEU A 16 -8.36 3.19 -7.96
C LEU A 16 -8.19 4.69 -7.68
N ARG A 17 -9.28 5.39 -7.37
CA ARG A 17 -9.26 6.81 -7.03
C ARG A 17 -9.03 7.08 -5.54
N THR A 18 -9.06 6.07 -4.67
CA THR A 18 -8.79 6.25 -3.23
C THR A 18 -7.38 5.80 -2.89
N THR A 19 -6.58 6.69 -2.32
CA THR A 19 -5.21 6.44 -1.87
C THR A 19 -5.10 6.14 -0.38
N ASN A 20 -6.19 6.24 0.39
CA ASN A 20 -6.20 6.13 1.86
C ASN A 20 -5.41 4.93 2.42
N VAL A 21 -5.48 3.76 1.77
CA VAL A 21 -4.77 2.55 2.25
C VAL A 21 -3.25 2.71 2.08
N ILE A 22 -2.81 3.30 0.96
CA ILE A 22 -1.39 3.55 0.67
C ILE A 22 -0.85 4.66 1.57
N GLU A 23 -1.64 5.71 1.80
CA GLU A 23 -1.30 6.79 2.73
C GLU A 23 -1.09 6.25 4.15
N ARG A 24 -2.01 5.40 4.63
CA ARG A 24 -1.87 4.75 5.94
C ARG A 24 -0.65 3.84 6.02
N LEU A 25 -0.37 3.07 4.97
CA LEU A 25 0.83 2.22 4.90
C LEU A 25 2.10 3.07 5.00
N HIS A 26 2.16 4.18 4.25
CA HIS A 26 3.29 5.09 4.26
C HIS A 26 3.48 5.73 5.64
N GLU A 27 2.40 6.23 6.26
CA GLU A 27 2.47 6.82 7.61
C GLU A 27 3.01 5.83 8.64
N GLU A 28 2.51 4.59 8.64
CA GLU A 28 2.95 3.54 9.57
C GLU A 28 4.40 3.10 9.31
N PHE A 29 4.82 3.06 8.05
CA PHE A 29 6.21 2.83 7.67
C PHE A 29 7.09 3.96 8.20
N ARG A 30 6.70 5.22 7.98
CA ARG A 30 7.44 6.41 8.46
C ARG A 30 7.53 6.45 9.98
N ARG A 31 6.49 6.04 10.71
CA ARG A 31 6.51 5.99 12.19
C ARG A 31 7.56 5.01 12.71
N ARG A 32 7.73 3.84 12.07
CA ARG A 32 8.72 2.82 12.46
C ARG A 32 10.14 3.21 12.07
N VAL A 33 10.29 3.81 10.89
CA VAL A 33 11.59 4.30 10.45
C VAL A 33 12.01 5.55 11.24
N LYS A 34 11.08 6.40 11.71
CA LYS A 34 11.43 7.58 12.51
C LYS A 34 12.19 7.25 13.80
N THR A 35 11.96 6.08 14.39
CA THR A 35 12.67 5.60 15.58
C THR A 35 13.97 4.87 15.25
N GLN A 36 14.25 4.63 13.97
CA GLN A 36 15.47 4.00 13.48
C GLN A 36 16.36 5.10 12.87
N ASP A 37 17.63 5.16 13.25
CA ASP A 37 18.58 6.14 12.68
C ASP A 37 18.82 5.86 11.18
N SER A 38 18.93 4.58 10.83
CA SER A 38 19.02 4.09 9.45
C SER A 38 18.53 2.65 9.35
N LEU A 39 18.17 2.23 8.13
CA LEU A 39 17.89 0.83 7.82
C LEU A 39 19.20 0.15 7.37
N PRO A 40 19.46 -1.09 7.80
CA PRO A 40 20.74 -1.76 7.53
C PRO A 40 20.93 -2.19 6.06
N SER A 41 19.86 -2.28 5.27
CA SER A 41 19.88 -2.57 3.84
C SER A 41 18.54 -2.24 3.16
N GLU A 42 18.52 -2.27 1.84
CA GLU A 42 17.28 -2.16 1.06
C GLU A 42 16.32 -3.33 1.34
N ASP A 43 16.85 -4.55 1.47
CA ASP A 43 16.04 -5.73 1.82
C ASP A 43 15.32 -5.55 3.16
N ALA A 44 15.98 -4.93 4.15
CA ALA A 44 15.35 -4.65 5.44
C ALA A 44 14.19 -3.66 5.31
N ALA A 45 14.28 -2.69 4.41
CA ALA A 45 13.18 -1.77 4.11
C ALA A 45 11.98 -2.51 3.49
N VAL A 46 12.25 -3.41 2.55
CA VAL A 46 11.23 -4.22 1.88
C VAL A 46 10.55 -5.16 2.88
N VAL A 47 11.32 -5.86 3.71
CA VAL A 47 10.79 -6.73 4.77
C VAL A 47 9.95 -5.94 5.75
N LEU A 48 10.40 -4.75 6.20
CA LEU A 48 9.62 -3.88 7.08
C LEU A 48 8.29 -3.50 6.43
N LEU A 49 8.29 -3.07 5.18
CA LEU A 49 7.09 -2.67 4.46
C LEU A 49 6.06 -3.82 4.38
N PHE A 50 6.48 -5.02 3.99
CA PHE A 50 5.57 -6.17 3.89
C PHE A 50 5.17 -6.73 5.25
N SER A 51 6.03 -6.65 6.27
CA SER A 51 5.69 -7.06 7.63
C SER A 51 4.52 -6.28 8.22
N LEU A 52 4.34 -5.00 7.85
CA LEU A 52 3.19 -4.18 8.24
C LEU A 52 1.87 -4.73 7.69
N VAL A 53 1.92 -5.30 6.50
CA VAL A 53 0.77 -5.91 5.83
C VAL A 53 0.47 -7.27 6.45
N VAL A 54 1.49 -8.12 6.60
CA VAL A 54 1.34 -9.48 7.15
C VAL A 54 0.94 -9.47 8.62
N SER A 55 1.45 -8.53 9.41
CA SER A 55 1.08 -8.36 10.83
C SER A 55 -0.35 -7.87 11.04
N GLY A 56 -1.08 -7.50 9.98
CA GLY A 56 -2.45 -7.01 10.05
C GLY A 56 -2.58 -5.57 10.58
N GLN A 57 -1.46 -4.88 10.83
CA GLN A 57 -1.43 -3.47 11.22
C GLN A 57 -1.97 -2.57 10.10
N ILE A 58 -1.73 -2.96 8.84
CA ILE A 58 -2.38 -2.39 7.67
C ILE A 58 -3.24 -3.44 6.98
N LYS A 59 -4.54 -3.18 6.89
CA LYS A 59 -5.46 -4.00 6.09
C LYS A 59 -5.50 -3.47 4.66
N LEU A 60 -4.89 -4.21 3.73
CA LEU A 60 -5.06 -3.95 2.31
C LEU A 60 -6.47 -4.35 1.89
N ARG A 61 -7.11 -3.48 1.10
CA ARG A 61 -8.43 -3.78 0.54
C ARG A 61 -8.28 -4.71 -0.66
N ARG A 62 -9.16 -5.69 -0.79
CA ARG A 62 -9.28 -6.45 -2.04
C ARG A 62 -9.74 -5.50 -3.16
N ILE A 63 -9.12 -5.65 -4.32
CA ILE A 63 -9.59 -5.00 -5.54
C ILE A 63 -10.64 -5.93 -6.14
N ASP A 64 -11.90 -5.53 -6.04
CA ASP A 64 -13.01 -6.32 -6.60
C ASP A 64 -12.92 -6.33 -8.14
N GLY A 65 -13.31 -7.43 -8.78
CA GLY A 65 -13.35 -7.56 -10.25
C GLY A 65 -12.03 -7.96 -10.91
N TRP A 66 -11.17 -8.68 -10.19
CA TRP A 66 -10.06 -9.50 -10.71
C TRP A 66 -10.25 -10.94 -10.26
#